data_AF-A0A3P7M3R7-F1
#
_entry.id   AF-A0A3P7M3R7-F1
#
_cell.length_a   1.000
_cell.length_b   1.000
_cell.length_c   1.000
_cell.angle_alpha   90.00
_cell.angle_beta   90.00
_cell.angle_gamma   90.00
#
_symmetry.space_group_name_H-M   'P 1'
#
loop_
_entity.id
_entity.type
_entity.pdbx_description
1 polymer ?
#
loop_
_entity_poly.entity_id
_entity_poly.type
_entity_poly.pdbx_seq_one_letter_code
_entity_poly.pdbx_strand_id
1 'polypeptide(L)' 'MIAAIESEDTKEIIRHQVSSLLMAHQPLEMLPKLESVALRALKSDRDIVIVLADKGRSTVVMDRTYSPQKTKNLVEDR' A
#
# COMPACT_ATOMS: atom_id res chain seq x y z
N MET A 1 -27.47 8.54 35.45
CA MET A 1 -27.56 8.89 34.02
C MET A 1 -26.27 9.61 33.66
N ILE A 2 -25.24 8.86 33.24
CA ILE A 2 -24.02 9.47 32.70
C ILE A 2 -24.33 9.72 31.24
N ALA A 3 -24.77 10.94 30.91
CA ALA A 3 -24.81 11.36 29.53
C ALA A 3 -23.36 11.36 29.04
N ALA A 4 -23.03 10.42 28.16
CA ALA A 4 -21.87 10.53 27.30
C ALA A 4 -22.12 11.74 26.40
N ILE A 5 -21.86 12.92 26.94
CA ILE A 5 -21.68 14.12 26.14
C ILE A 5 -20.34 13.90 25.47
N GLU A 6 -20.35 13.31 24.28
CA GLU A 6 -19.27 13.52 23.33
C GLU A 6 -19.32 15.01 22.95
N SER A 7 -18.74 15.85 23.82
CA SER A 7 -18.60 17.29 23.57
C SER A 7 -17.89 17.47 22.24
N GLU A 8 -18.28 18.50 21.49
CA GLU A 8 -17.56 18.90 20.27
C GLU A 8 -16.06 19.07 20.57
N ASP A 9 -15.73 19.52 21.78
CA ASP A 9 -14.35 19.63 22.28
C ASP A 9 -13.64 18.27 22.33
N THR A 10 -14.32 17.21 22.78
CA THR A 10 -13.74 15.86 22.82
C THR A 10 -13.48 15.32 21.42
N LYS A 11 -14.38 15.62 20.47
CA LYS A 11 -14.21 15.24 19.05
C LYS A 11 -13.06 16.00 18.40
N GLU A 12 -12.93 17.28 18.72
CA GLU A 12 -11.82 18.12 18.29
C GLU A 12 -10.48 17.56 18.80
N ILE A 13 -10.41 17.26 20.11
CA ILE A 13 -9.21 16.70 20.74
C ILE A 13 -8.81 15.37 20.09
N ILE A 14 -9.75 14.44 19.88
CA ILE A 14 -9.46 13.15 19.24
C ILE A 14 -8.97 13.37 17.79
N ARG A 15 -9.63 14.24 17.03
CA ARG A 15 -9.24 14.55 15.65
C ARG A 15 -7.85 15.17 15.58
N HIS A 16 -7.51 16.07 16.50
CA HIS A 16 -6.20 16.69 16.59
C HIS A 16 -5.12 15.66 16.93
N GLN A 17 -5.38 14.79 17.91
CA GLN A 17 -4.46 13.72 18.32
C GLN A 17 -4.20 12.73 17.20
N VAL A 18 -5.27 12.23 16.56
CA VAL A 18 -5.17 11.30 15.43
C VAL A 18 -4.48 11.95 14.23
N SER A 19 -4.83 13.20 13.90
CA SER A 19 -4.14 13.92 12.81
C SER A 19 -2.66 14.11 13.10
N SER A 20 -2.31 14.52 14.33
CA SER A 20 -0.91 14.69 14.74
C SER A 20 -0.14 13.38 14.65
N LEU A 21 -0.74 12.26 15.04
CA LEU A 21 -0.14 10.93 14.92
C LEU A 21 0.07 10.53 13.45
N LEU A 22 -0.91 10.77 12.59
CA LEU A 22 -0.82 10.49 11.15
C LEU A 22 0.22 11.37 10.45
N MET A 23 0.39 12.62 10.89
CA MET A 23 1.42 13.53 10.36
C MET A 23 2.83 13.15 10.86
N ALA A 24 2.95 12.66 12.09
CA ALA A 24 4.21 12.15 12.63
C ALA A 24 4.61 10.81 12.00
N HIS A 25 3.64 10.05 11.48
CA HIS A 25 3.90 8.84 10.75
C HIS A 25 4.48 9.16 9.37
N GLN A 26 5.81 9.11 9.27
CA GLN A 26 6.47 9.05 7.97
C GLN A 26 6.21 7.66 7.37
N PRO A 27 5.64 7.57 6.14
CA PRO A 27 5.55 6.30 5.44
C PRO A 27 6.95 5.71 5.37
N LEU A 28 7.16 4.60 6.07
CA LEU A 28 8.41 3.87 5.97
C LEU A 28 8.46 3.37 4.52
N GLU A 29 9.35 3.94 3.70
CA GLU A 29 9.71 3.32 2.42
C GLU A 29 10.34 1.97 2.79
N MET A 30 9.55 0.89 2.85
CA MET A 30 10.11 -0.42 3.21
C MET A 30 11.00 -0.99 2.09
N LEU A 31 11.07 -0.29 0.96
CA LEU A 31 12.00 -0.57 -0.11
C LEU A 31 13.20 0.37 0.04
N PRO A 32 14.44 -0.16 0.12
CA PRO A 32 15.66 0.60 -0.08
C PRO A 32 15.53 1.55 -1.29
N LYS A 33 16.15 2.73 -1.23
CA LYS A 33 16.03 3.77 -2.27
C LYS A 33 16.32 3.25 -3.67
N LEU A 34 17.31 2.36 -3.80
CA LEU A 34 17.67 1.72 -5.06
C LEU A 34 16.53 0.84 -5.61
N GLU A 35 15.88 0.06 -4.75
CA GLU A 35 14.75 -0.78 -5.12
C GLU A 35 13.52 0.06 -5.50
N SER A 36 13.27 1.18 -4.81
CA SER A 36 12.21 2.13 -5.18
C SER A 36 12.43 2.75 -6.58
N VAL A 37 13.67 3.12 -6.89
CA VAL A 37 14.04 3.63 -8.22
C VAL A 37 13.89 2.54 -9.29
N ALA A 38 14.38 1.33 -9.02
CA ALA A 38 14.22 0.20 -9.93
C ALA A 38 12.75 -0.13 -10.17
N LEU A 39 11.92 -0.14 -9.13
CA LEU A 39 10.48 -0.38 -9.25
C LEU A 39 9.79 0.70 -10.08
N ARG A 40 10.20 1.97 -9.94
CA ARG A 40 9.66 3.06 -10.77
C ARG A 40 10.03 2.90 -12.24
N ALA A 41 11.27 2.46 -12.52
CA ALA A 41 11.72 2.15 -13.87
C ALA A 41 10.90 0.99 -14.47
N LEU A 42 10.73 -0.10 -13.72
CA LEU A 42 9.91 -1.26 -14.12
C LEU A 42 8.44 -0.89 -14.35
N LYS A 43 7.84 -0.02 -13.53
CA LYS A 43 6.46 0.48 -13.73
C LYS A 43 6.29 1.31 -15.00
N SER A 44 7.38 1.88 -15.52
CA SER A 44 7.36 2.69 -16.74
C SER A 44 7.58 1.85 -17.99
N ASP A 45 8.04 0.61 -17.83
CA ASP A 45 8.20 -0.36 -18.90
C ASP A 45 6.83 -0.89 -19.33
N ARG A 46 6.54 -0.81 -20.64
CA ARG A 46 5.25 -1.21 -21.20
C ARG A 46 5.12 -2.71 -21.35
N ASP A 47 6.24 -3.42 -21.34
CA ASP A 47 6.32 -4.86 -21.54
C ASP A 47 6.46 -5.60 -20.21
N ILE A 48 6.34 -4.90 -19.07
CA ILE A 48 6.43 -5.49 -17.74
C ILE A 48 5.10 -5.32 -17.01
N VAL A 49 4.64 -6.41 -16.40
CA VAL A 49 3.46 -6.47 -15.52
C VAL A 49 3.93 -6.73 -14.09
N ILE A 50 3.51 -5.87 -13.17
CA ILE A 50 3.83 -5.96 -11.75
C ILE A 50 2.53 -6.28 -11.00
N VAL A 51 2.49 -7.42 -10.29
CA VAL A 51 1.30 -7.88 -9.55
C VAL A 51 1.66 -8.15 -8.09
N LEU A 52 0.77 -7.81 -7.16
CA LEU A 52 0.93 -8.17 -5.75
C LEU A 52 0.69 -9.67 -5.59
N ALA A 53 1.63 -10.37 -4.97
CA ALA A 53 1.43 -11.76 -4.61
C ALA A 53 0.48 -11.86 -3.40
N ASP A 54 -0.26 -12.96 -3.32
CA ASP A 54 -1.07 -13.37 -2.17
C ASP A 54 -0.25 -13.43 -0.86
N LYS A 55 1.03 -13.78 -0.95
CA LYS A 55 1.91 -14.00 0.20
C LYS A 55 2.75 -12.78 0.55
N GLY A 56 2.39 -12.14 1.67
CA GLY A 56 3.29 -11.32 2.48
C GLY A 56 3.99 -10.19 1.73
N ARG A 57 3.24 -9.16 1.29
CA ARG A 57 3.76 -7.93 0.66
C ARG A 57 4.71 -8.15 -0.53
N SER A 58 4.81 -9.38 -1.01
CA SER A 58 5.69 -9.75 -2.09
C SER A 58 5.07 -9.28 -3.40
N THR A 59 5.93 -8.95 -4.36
CA THR A 59 5.51 -8.41 -5.66
C THR A 59 6.13 -9.27 -6.75
N VAL A 60 5.31 -9.77 -7.67
CA VAL A 60 5.75 -10.54 -8.83
C VAL A 60 5.95 -9.59 -10.00
N VAL A 61 7.11 -9.68 -10.66
CA VAL A 61 7.43 -8.95 -11.88
C VAL A 61 7.46 -9.96 -13.02
N MET A 62 6.66 -9.73 -14.05
CA MET A 62 6.50 -10.65 -15.19
C MET A 62 6.55 -9.89 -16.51
N ASP A 63 7.03 -10.55 -17.55
CA ASP A 63 6.94 -10.01 -18.91
C ASP A 63 5.49 -10.05 -19.43
N ARG A 64 5.11 -9.07 -20.23
CA ARG A 64 3.75 -8.89 -20.76
C ARG A 64 3.39 -9.90 -21.85
N THR A 65 4.38 -10.60 -22.43
CA THR A 65 4.13 -11.80 -23.23
C THR A 65 3.44 -12.89 -22.41
N TYR A 66 3.55 -12.85 -21.09
CA TYR A 66 2.75 -13.67 -20.21
C TYR A 66 1.31 -13.14 -20.15
N SER A 67 0.39 -13.84 -20.81
CA SER A 67 -1.02 -13.45 -20.91
C SER A 67 -1.60 -13.02 -19.55
N PRO A 68 -2.31 -11.87 -19.47
CA PRO A 68 -2.92 -11.34 -18.25
C PRO A 68 -3.76 -12.35 -17.46
N GLN A 69 -4.39 -13.30 -18.16
CA GLN A 69 -5.19 -14.35 -17.52
C GLN A 69 -4.30 -15.40 -16.84
N LYS A 70 -3.18 -15.77 -17.47
CA LYS A 70 -2.21 -16.68 -16.85
C LYS A 70 -1.51 -16.04 -15.66
N THR A 71 -1.24 -14.73 -15.72
CA THR A 71 -0.69 -13.96 -14.60
C THR A 71 -1.66 -13.96 -13.42
N LYS A 72 -2.94 -13.70 -13.66
CA LYS A 72 -3.97 -13.75 -12.60
C LYS A 72 -4.09 -15.15 -11.99
N ASN A 73 -4.21 -16.19 -12.82
CA ASN A 73 -4.32 -17.56 -12.34
C ASN A 73 -3.08 -18.02 -11.54
N LEU A 74 -1.88 -17.52 -11.88
CA LEU A 74 -0.66 -17.82 -11.15
C LEU A 74 -0.61 -17.16 -9.76
N VAL A 75 -1.21 -15.98 -9.64
CA VAL A 75 -1.20 -15.19 -8.40
C VAL A 75 -2.41 -15.53 -7.51
N GLU A 76 -3.49 -16.02 -8.09
CA GLU A 76 -4.71 -16.47 -7.41
C GLU A 76 -4.71 -17.98 -7.11
N ASP A 77 -3.54 -18.64 -7.15
CA ASP A 77 -3.42 -20.08 -6.88
C ASP A 77 -3.91 -20.37 -5.45
N ARG A 78 -5.14 -20.91 -5.37
CA ARG A 78 -5.90 -21.07 -4.13
C ARG A 78 -6.13 -22.55 -3.82
#